data_AF-A0A930A512-F1
#
_entry.id   AF-A0A930A512-F1
#
_cell.length_a   1.000
_cell.length_b   1.000
_cell.length_c   1.000
_cell.angle_alpha   90.00
_cell.angle_beta   90.00
_cell.angle_gamma   90.00
#
_symmetry.space_group_name_H-M   'P 1'
#
loop_
_entity.id
_entity.type
_entity.pdbx_description
1 polymer ?
#
loop_
_entity_poly.entity_id
_entity_poly.type
_entity_poly.pdbx_seq_one_letter_code
_entity_poly.pdbx_strand_id
1 'polypeptide(L)'
;YEDLRAISNGDGTRGGLSLRLLKPYRICLPSLEKQNKIVNVLDKFDQITNDIANGIPAEIEARKKQYEYYRDKLLTFKMKQE
;
A
#
# COMPACT_ATOMS: atom_id res chain seq x y z
N TYR A 1 0.23 44.19 1.34
CA TYR A 1 1.05 43.32 0.46
C TYR A 1 1.80 42.27 1.27
N GLU A 2 2.51 42.65 2.34
CA GLU A 2 3.14 41.69 3.27
C GLU A 2 2.16 40.72 3.94
N ASP A 3 0.98 41.20 4.34
CA ASP A 3 -0.04 40.34 4.97
C ASP A 3 -0.58 39.25 4.03
N LEU A 4 -0.63 39.53 2.73
CA LEU A 4 -1.04 38.57 1.70
C LEU A 4 0.05 37.52 1.42
N ARG A 5 1.33 37.91 1.51
CA ARG A 5 2.48 37.01 1.39
C ARG A 5 2.62 36.10 2.61
N ALA A 6 2.24 36.57 3.79
CA ALA A 6 2.18 35.73 4.98
C ALA A 6 1.19 34.57 4.79
N ILE A 7 0.00 34.85 4.24
CA ILE A 7 -1.04 33.86 3.94
C ILE A 7 -0.59 32.92 2.79
N SER A 8 0.12 33.46 1.79
CA SER A 8 0.67 32.75 0.63
C SER A 8 2.07 32.15 0.87
N ASN A 9 2.19 31.24 1.83
CA ASN A 9 3.40 30.42 2.04
C ASN A 9 3.27 29.03 1.34
N GLY A 10 2.79 29.02 0.09
CA GLY A 10 2.82 27.84 -0.78
C GLY A 10 1.51 27.05 -0.92
N ASP A 11 0.35 27.68 -0.79
CA ASP A 11 -0.93 27.05 -1.18
C ASP A 11 -1.38 27.57 -2.55
N GLY A 12 -0.85 26.94 -3.60
CA GLY A 12 -1.38 27.08 -4.95
C GLY A 12 -2.65 26.26 -5.09
N THR A 13 -3.81 26.91 -4.94
CA THR A 13 -5.14 26.53 -5.46
C THR A 13 -5.65 25.10 -5.26
N ARG A 14 -5.04 24.28 -4.41
CA ARG A 14 -5.47 22.92 -4.11
C ARG A 14 -5.55 22.77 -2.61
N GLY A 15 -6.76 22.88 -2.06
CA GLY A 15 -7.07 22.71 -0.65
C GLY A 15 -6.50 21.41 -0.06
N GLY A 16 -5.26 21.49 0.39
CA GLY A 16 -4.49 20.41 0.98
C GLY A 16 -4.09 20.74 2.41
N LEU A 17 -3.38 19.81 3.06
CA LEU A 17 -2.86 20.02 4.41
C LEU A 17 -1.78 21.11 4.39
N SER A 18 -2.11 22.31 4.87
CA SER A 18 -1.14 23.41 4.93
C SER A 18 -0.06 23.16 5.97
N LEU A 19 1.17 23.61 5.70
CA LEU A 19 2.30 23.50 6.64
C LEU A 19 2.01 24.19 7.98
N ARG A 20 1.17 25.23 7.98
CA ARG A 20 0.68 25.92 9.19
C ARG A 20 -0.12 24.99 10.10
N LEU A 21 -0.88 24.05 9.53
CA LEU A 21 -1.67 23.07 10.28
C LEU A 21 -0.81 21.90 10.78
N LEU A 22 0.19 21.47 10.00
CA LEU A 22 1.05 20.33 10.36
C LEU A 22 2.16 20.68 11.35
N LYS A 23 2.76 21.88 11.24
CA LYS A 23 3.88 22.32 12.10
C LYS A 23 3.64 22.20 13.61
N PRO A 24 2.45 22.53 14.17
CA PRO A 24 2.20 22.39 15.60
C PRO A 24 1.84 20.96 16.04
N TYR A 25 1.64 20.01 15.12
CA TYR A 25 1.21 18.66 15.47
C TYR A 25 2.33 17.91 16.21
N ARG A 26 2.07 17.50 17.44
CA ARG A 26 3.03 16.76 18.28
C ARG A 26 2.75 15.27 18.20
N ILE A 27 3.78 14.50 17.87
CA ILE A 27 3.72 13.04 17.84
C ILE A 27 4.38 12.52 19.13
N CYS A 28 3.74 11.54 19.78
CA CYS A 28 4.34 10.85 20.91
C CYS A 28 5.49 9.95 20.42
N LEU A 29 6.71 10.21 20.91
CA LEU A 29 7.89 9.42 20.58
C LEU A 29 8.22 8.45 21.74
N PRO A 30 7.95 7.14 21.58
CA PRO A 30 8.31 6.15 22.60
C PRO A 30 9.84 5.89 22.61
N SER A 31 10.33 5.05 23.52
CA SER A 31 11.76 4.67 23.54
C SER A 31 12.18 3.94 22.26
N LEU A 32 13.45 4.07 21.86
CA LEU A 32 14.00 3.46 20.63
C LEU A 32 13.76 1.95 20.58
N GLU A 33 13.86 1.26 21.71
CA GLU A 33 13.58 -0.18 21.78
C GLU A 33 12.14 -0.51 21.37
N LYS A 34 11.17 0.28 21.84
CA LYS A 34 9.75 0.11 21.46
C LYS A 34 9.53 0.47 20.00
N GLN A 35 10.16 1.54 19.51
CA GLN A 35 10.08 1.93 18.11
C GLN A 35 10.55 0.80 17.18
N ASN A 36 11.70 0.19 17.46
CA ASN A 36 12.24 -0.91 16.67
C ASN A 36 11.31 -2.14 16.67
N LYS A 37 10.72 -2.48 17.82
CA LYS A 37 9.73 -3.57 17.89
C LYS A 37 8.49 -3.27 17.06
N ILE A 38 7.99 -2.04 17.11
CA ILE A 38 6.81 -1.61 16.35
C ILE A 38 7.10 -1.66 14.85
N VAL A 39 8.21 -1.05 14.41
CA VAL A 39 8.62 -1.00 13.00
C VAL A 39 8.82 -2.41 12.45
N ASN A 40 9.53 -3.29 13.16
CA ASN A 40 9.72 -4.67 12.71
C ASN A 40 8.42 -5.45 12.51
N VAL A 41 7.38 -5.15 13.29
CA VAL A 41 6.06 -5.78 13.13
C VAL A 41 5.33 -5.17 11.94
N LEU A 42 5.33 -3.83 11.83
CA LEU A 42 4.69 -3.13 10.71
C LEU A 42 5.31 -3.48 9.37
N ASP A 43 6.63 -3.55 9.27
CA ASP A 43 7.36 -3.92 8.06
C ASP A 43 7.00 -5.33 7.60
N LYS A 44 6.87 -6.28 8.53
CA LYS A 44 6.44 -7.65 8.21
C LYS A 44 5.01 -7.69 7.70
N PHE A 45 4.10 -6.93 8.31
CA PHE A 45 2.73 -6.85 7.84
C PHE A 45 2.66 -6.22 6.45
N ASP A 46 3.35 -5.11 6.24
CA ASP A 46 3.40 -4.41 4.95
C ASP A 46 3.97 -5.30 3.85
N GLN A 47 5.06 -6.01 4.14
CA GLN A 47 5.64 -6.98 3.21
C GLN A 47 4.63 -8.08 2.85
N ILE A 48 3.88 -8.62 3.82
CA ILE A 48 2.89 -9.66 3.50
C ILE A 48 1.72 -9.09 2.69
N THR A 49 1.24 -7.88 3.00
CA THR A 49 0.01 -7.35 2.38
C THR A 49 0.24 -6.68 1.03
N ASN A 50 1.36 -5.99 0.87
CA ASN A 50 1.57 -5.06 -0.25
C ASN A 50 2.74 -5.46 -1.17
N ASP A 51 3.61 -6.39 -0.75
CA ASP A 51 4.70 -6.86 -1.63
C ASP A 51 4.13 -7.59 -2.85
N ILE A 52 4.40 -7.05 -4.02
CA ILE A 52 3.93 -7.57 -5.30
C ILE A 52 4.70 -8.85 -5.68
N ALA A 53 5.93 -9.02 -5.20
CA ALA A 53 6.77 -10.17 -5.51
C ALA A 53 6.53 -11.35 -4.56
N ASN A 54 6.32 -11.10 -3.26
CA ASN A 54 6.25 -12.16 -2.25
C ASN A 54 5.00 -12.13 -1.36
N GLY A 55 4.18 -11.09 -1.45
CA GLY A 55 3.01 -10.91 -0.61
C GLY A 55 1.75 -11.59 -1.14
N ILE A 56 0.62 -11.27 -0.52
CA ILE A 56 -0.72 -11.71 -0.92
C ILE A 56 -1.01 -11.42 -2.40
N PRO A 57 -0.61 -10.26 -2.99
CA PRO A 57 -0.81 -10.03 -4.42
C PRO A 57 -0.17 -11.08 -5.32
N ALA A 58 1.06 -11.52 -5.00
CA ALA A 58 1.79 -12.55 -5.73
C ALA A 58 1.05 -13.90 -5.66
N GLU A 59 0.59 -14.28 -4.47
CA GLU A 59 -0.17 -15.52 -4.26
C GLU A 59 -1.51 -15.48 -5.02
N ILE A 60 -2.23 -14.35 -5.01
CA ILE A 60 -3.47 -14.19 -5.78
C ILE A 60 -3.22 -14.38 -7.27
N GLU A 61 -2.16 -13.78 -7.82
CA GLU A 61 -1.79 -13.95 -9.23
C GLU A 61 -1.47 -15.42 -9.55
N ALA A 62 -0.66 -16.07 -8.73
CA ALA A 62 -0.32 -17.48 -8.89
C ALA A 62 -1.58 -18.38 -8.85
N ARG A 63 -2.51 -18.13 -7.92
CA ARG A 63 -3.76 -18.88 -7.81
C ARG A 63 -4.72 -18.64 -8.96
N LYS A 64 -4.76 -17.43 -9.52
CA LYS A 64 -5.52 -17.14 -10.74
C LYS A 64 -4.98 -17.94 -11.93
N LYS A 65 -3.66 -17.93 -12.14
CA LYS A 65 -3.01 -18.74 -13.20
C LYS A 65 -3.28 -20.24 -13.02
N GLN A 66 -3.17 -20.72 -11.78
CA GLN A 66 -3.49 -22.11 -11.45
C GLN A 66 -4.95 -22.44 -11.78
N TYR A 67 -5.89 -21.59 -11.37
CA TYR A 67 -7.31 -21.78 -11.65
C TYR A 67 -7.59 -21.82 -13.16
N GLU A 68 -7.06 -20.87 -13.94
CA GLU A 68 -7.24 -20.81 -15.39
C GLU A 68 -6.72 -22.08 -16.08
N TYR A 69 -5.52 -22.54 -15.71
CA TYR A 69 -4.95 -23.77 -16.25
C TYR A 69 -5.87 -24.98 -16.00
N TYR A 70 -6.36 -25.16 -14.76
CA TYR A 70 -7.21 -26.29 -14.43
C TYR A 70 -8.62 -26.16 -15.00
N ARG A 71 -9.19 -24.95 -15.05
CA ARG A 71 -10.47 -24.66 -15.71
C ARG A 71 -10.41 -25.11 -17.17
N ASP A 72 -9.40 -24.67 -17.90
CA ASP A 72 -9.26 -24.97 -19.32
C ASP A 72 -9.00 -26.46 -19.53
N LYS A 73 -8.15 -27.08 -18.70
CA LYS A 73 -7.89 -28.53 -18.76
C LYS A 73 -9.14 -29.39 -18.50
N LEU A 74 -9.99 -29.00 -17.56
CA LEU A 74 -11.19 -29.75 -17.19
C LEU A 74 -12.34 -29.54 -18.19
N LEU A 75 -12.45 -28.33 -18.75
CA LEU A 75 -13.51 -27.97 -19.69
C LEU A 75 -13.13 -28.20 -21.16
N THR A 76 -11.86 -28.52 -21.45
CA THR A 76 -11.45 -29.00 -22.77
C THR A 76 -11.71 -30.50 -22.87
N PHE A 77 -12.91 -30.85 -23.34
CA PHE A 77 -13.24 -32.23 -23.65
C PHE A 77 -12.57 -32.61 -24.97
N LYS A 78 -11.69 -33.61 -24.94
CA LYS A 78 -11.27 -34.28 -26.18
C LYS A 78 -12.52 -34.96 -26.74
N MET A 79 -12.95 -34.55 -27.94
CA MET A 79 -14.02 -35.25 -28.64
C MET A 79 -13.58 -36.72 -28.76
N LYS A 80 -14.38 -37.64 -28.20
CA LYS A 80 -14.25 -39.07 -28.49
C LYS A 80 -14.38 -39.19 -30.01
N GLN A 81 -13.29 -39.55 -30.68
CA GLN A 81 -13.40 -40.14 -32.01
C GLN A 81 -13.97 -41.54 -31.81
N GLU A 82 -15.04 -41.83 -32.55
CA GLU A 82 -15.90 -43.02 -32.46
C GLU A 82 -15.12 -44.34 -32.52
#